data_AF-A0A520BJJ4-F1
#
_entry.id   AF-A0A520BJJ4-F1
#
_cell.length_a   1.000
_cell.length_b   1.000
_cell.length_c   1.000
_cell.angle_alpha   90.00
_cell.angle_beta   90.00
_cell.angle_gamma   90.00
#
_symmetry.space_group_name_H-M   'P 1'
#
loop_
_entity.id
_entity.type
_entity.pdbx_description
1 polymer ?
#
loop_
_entity_poly.entity_id
_entity_poly.type
_entity_poly.pdbx_seq_one_letter_code
_entity_poly.pdbx_strand_id
1 'polypeptide(L)'
;MIRPSLCALGITLLTACASTPTPPRAVVAPNANLVVQGIPPVPQSLADAIGRYNDFRGHSFSDWHPTQREMLVSHRKAGANTAQIFRITSPLEEGQQLTDGIDPVARASYEPRTGEYIV
;
A
#
# COMPACT_ATOMS: atom_id res chain seq x y z
N MET A 1 16.19 -66.09 -13.88
CA MET A 1 16.43 -65.15 -12.77
C MET A 1 16.83 -63.79 -13.35
N ILE A 2 15.85 -62.98 -13.76
CA ILE A 2 16.06 -61.61 -14.26
C ILE A 2 15.40 -60.69 -13.22
N ARG A 3 16.19 -59.79 -12.63
CA ARG A 3 15.84 -59.02 -11.42
C ARG A 3 14.75 -57.96 -11.72
N PRO A 4 13.58 -57.99 -11.05
CA PRO A 4 12.51 -56.99 -11.26
C PRO A 4 12.86 -55.59 -10.69
N SER A 5 13.94 -55.46 -9.93
CA SER A 5 14.37 -54.19 -9.33
C SER A 5 14.92 -53.14 -10.30
N LEU A 6 15.33 -53.51 -11.53
CA LEU A 6 15.84 -52.50 -12.49
C LEU A 6 14.72 -51.74 -13.20
N CYS A 7 13.55 -52.34 -13.43
CA CYS A 7 12.42 -51.65 -14.08
C CYS A 7 11.75 -50.63 -13.15
N ALA A 8 11.75 -50.87 -11.83
CA ALA A 8 11.17 -49.95 -10.85
C ALA A 8 11.98 -48.66 -10.67
N LEU A 9 13.31 -48.69 -10.93
CA LEU A 9 14.18 -47.52 -10.80
C LEU A 9 14.12 -46.59 -12.03
N GLY A 10 13.80 -47.13 -13.21
CA GLY A 10 13.67 -46.36 -14.45
C GLY A 10 12.39 -45.51 -14.51
N ILE A 11 11.31 -45.99 -13.89
CA ILE A 11 10.01 -45.30 -13.88
C ILE A 11 10.02 -44.09 -12.94
N THR A 12 10.76 -44.13 -11.84
CA THR A 12 10.93 -42.98 -10.92
C THR A 12 11.80 -41.87 -11.51
N LEU A 13 12.76 -42.20 -12.39
CA LEU A 13 13.61 -41.20 -13.03
C LEU A 13 12.87 -40.40 -14.11
N LEU A 14 11.88 -41.00 -14.80
CA LEU A 14 11.12 -40.32 -15.86
C LEU A 14 10.14 -39.27 -15.32
N THR A 15 9.59 -39.48 -14.12
CA THR A 15 8.65 -38.52 -13.48
C THR A 15 9.36 -37.25 -13.00
N ALA A 16 10.68 -37.27 -12.80
CA ALA A 16 11.47 -36.10 -12.42
C ALA A 16 11.74 -35.13 -13.59
N CYS A 17 11.53 -35.57 -14.84
CA CYS A 17 11.68 -34.75 -16.04
C CYS A 17 10.38 -34.08 -16.50
N ALA A 18 9.27 -34.25 -15.78
CA ALA A 18 8.02 -33.57 -16.10
C ALA A 18 8.17 -32.07 -15.79
N SER A 19 8.33 -31.26 -16.83
CA SER A 19 8.22 -29.80 -16.73
C SER A 19 6.82 -29.45 -16.25
N THR A 20 6.72 -28.91 -15.03
CA THR A 20 5.45 -28.36 -14.55
C THR A 20 5.03 -27.21 -15.46
N PRO A 21 3.77 -27.17 -15.94
CA PRO A 21 3.28 -26.05 -16.72
C PRO A 21 3.43 -24.78 -15.87
N THR A 22 4.20 -23.81 -16.39
CA THR A 22 4.31 -22.50 -15.74
C THR A 22 2.95 -21.82 -15.86
N PRO A 23 2.28 -21.48 -14.75
CA PRO A 23 1.02 -20.77 -14.81
C PRO A 23 1.22 -19.44 -15.55
N PRO A 24 0.22 -18.98 -16.33
CA PRO A 24 0.31 -17.70 -17.02
C PRO A 24 0.65 -16.60 -16.01
N ARG A 25 1.67 -15.81 -16.33
CA ARG A 25 2.13 -14.72 -15.46
C ARG A 25 1.00 -13.70 -15.35
N ALA A 26 0.53 -13.45 -14.13
CA ALA A 26 -0.47 -12.43 -13.86
C ALA A 26 0.01 -11.06 -14.36
N VAL A 27 -0.91 -10.28 -14.93
CA VAL A 27 -0.64 -8.96 -15.51
C VAL A 27 -1.58 -7.93 -14.90
N VAL A 28 -1.12 -6.68 -14.81
CA VAL A 28 -1.94 -5.57 -14.34
C VAL A 28 -3.00 -5.26 -15.39
N ALA A 29 -4.27 -5.32 -14.99
CA ALA A 29 -5.38 -4.94 -15.85
C ALA A 29 -5.39 -3.41 -16.05
N PRO A 30 -5.38 -2.92 -17.30
CA PRO A 30 -5.57 -1.49 -17.57
C PRO A 30 -6.93 -1.02 -17.07
N ASN A 31 -7.01 0.24 -16.65
CA ASN A 31 -8.28 0.87 -16.29
C ASN A 31 -9.25 0.78 -17.49
N ALA A 32 -10.50 0.37 -17.26
CA ALA A 32 -11.51 0.19 -18.30
C ALA A 32 -11.83 1.46 -19.11
N ASN A 33 -11.50 2.64 -18.57
CA ASN A 33 -11.63 3.92 -19.25
C ASN A 33 -10.43 4.24 -20.19
N LEU A 34 -9.45 3.36 -20.30
CA LEU A 34 -8.25 3.56 -21.14
C LEU A 34 -8.34 2.73 -22.43
N VAL A 35 -8.02 3.36 -23.56
CA VAL A 35 -7.75 2.66 -24.82
C VAL A 35 -6.26 2.30 -24.85
N VAL A 36 -5.95 1.01 -24.90
CA VAL A 36 -4.57 0.51 -24.89
C VAL A 36 -4.19 0.03 -26.28
N GLN A 37 -3.21 0.65 -26.91
CA GLN A 37 -2.66 0.24 -28.20
C GLN A 37 -1.13 0.21 -28.13
N GLY A 38 -0.52 -0.91 -28.51
CA GLY A 38 0.95 -1.06 -28.56
C GLY A 38 1.67 -1.05 -27.20
N ILE A 39 0.96 -1.11 -26.07
CA ILE A 39 1.58 -1.16 -24.73
C ILE A 39 1.84 -2.63 -24.33
N PRO A 40 3.09 -3.02 -24.02
CA PRO A 40 3.39 -4.34 -23.51
C PRO A 40 2.69 -4.61 -22.16
N PRO A 41 2.28 -5.86 -21.87
CA PRO A 41 1.66 -6.19 -20.60
C PRO A 41 2.62 -5.96 -19.43
N VAL A 42 2.13 -5.30 -18.38
CA VAL A 42 2.89 -5.07 -17.15
C VAL A 42 2.73 -6.29 -16.23
N PRO A 43 3.81 -6.99 -15.84
CA PRO A 43 3.73 -8.10 -14.90
C PRO A 43 3.20 -7.67 -13.54
N GLN A 44 2.28 -8.44 -12.96
CA GLN A 44 1.77 -8.20 -11.62
C GLN A 44 2.90 -8.22 -10.58
N SER A 45 3.88 -9.11 -10.75
CA SER A 45 5.05 -9.18 -9.87
C SER A 45 5.85 -7.87 -9.80
N LEU A 46 5.87 -7.08 -10.89
CA LEU A 46 6.52 -5.78 -10.88
C LEU A 46 5.70 -4.77 -10.07
N ALA A 47 4.39 -4.73 -10.28
CA ALA A 47 3.48 -3.89 -9.51
C ALA A 47 3.55 -4.20 -8.01
N ASP A 48 3.56 -5.48 -7.64
CA ASP A 48 3.70 -5.93 -6.26
C ASP A 48 5.05 -5.52 -5.66
N ALA A 49 6.14 -5.65 -6.43
CA ALA A 49 7.49 -5.29 -5.99
C ALA A 49 7.62 -3.78 -5.70
N ILE A 50 6.95 -2.93 -6.48
CA ILE A 50 7.04 -1.46 -6.34
C ILE A 50 5.90 -0.85 -5.52
N GLY A 51 4.84 -1.60 -5.19
CA GLY A 51 3.62 -1.06 -4.57
C GLY A 51 3.88 -0.26 -3.29
N ARG A 52 4.82 -0.73 -2.46
CA ARG A 52 5.28 -0.04 -1.24
C ARG A 52 5.89 1.35 -1.46
N TYR A 53 6.37 1.64 -2.67
CA TYR A 53 6.95 2.93 -3.04
C TYR A 53 5.96 3.81 -3.81
N ASN A 54 4.96 3.20 -4.45
CA ASN A 54 4.00 3.91 -5.27
C ASN A 54 2.88 4.57 -4.46
N ASP A 55 2.52 4.01 -3.31
CA ASP A 55 1.47 4.53 -2.43
C ASP A 55 1.98 4.87 -1.04
N PHE A 56 3.05 5.69 -0.97
CA PHE A 56 3.53 6.23 0.30
C PHE A 56 2.55 7.29 0.83
N ARG A 57 2.03 7.06 2.04
CA ARG A 57 1.08 7.94 2.73
C ARG A 57 1.67 8.40 4.05
N GLY A 58 2.46 9.46 4.00
CA GLY A 58 3.08 10.04 5.19
C GLY A 58 2.12 10.87 6.06
N HIS A 59 2.62 11.28 7.21
CA HIS A 59 2.03 12.34 8.04
C HIS A 59 2.94 13.56 7.95
N SER A 60 2.39 14.70 7.57
CA SER A 60 3.10 15.97 7.63
C SER A 60 2.73 16.69 8.91
N PHE A 61 3.73 17.02 9.73
CA PHE A 61 3.52 17.83 10.93
C PHE A 61 2.87 19.18 10.58
N SER A 62 1.90 19.60 11.39
CA SER A 62 1.25 20.91 11.26
C SER A 62 1.53 21.81 12.46
N ASP A 63 1.20 21.37 13.69
CA ASP A 63 1.42 22.18 14.89
C ASP A 63 1.41 21.35 16.18
N TRP A 64 1.94 21.91 17.27
CA TRP A 64 1.85 21.38 18.63
C TRP A 64 0.79 22.14 19.43
N HIS A 65 0.02 21.43 20.25
CA HIS A 65 -0.84 22.10 21.22
C HIS A 65 0.03 22.86 22.25
N PRO A 66 -0.29 24.13 22.59
CA PRO A 66 0.60 24.96 23.43
C PRO A 66 0.78 24.42 24.85
N THR A 67 -0.23 23.74 25.41
CA THR A 67 -0.25 23.26 26.80
C THR A 67 -0.43 21.75 26.98
N GLN A 68 -0.80 21.01 25.93
CA GLN A 68 -1.14 19.59 26.00
C GLN A 68 -0.18 18.78 25.13
N ARG A 69 -0.04 17.47 25.42
CA ARG A 69 0.83 16.57 24.64
C ARG A 69 0.11 16.05 23.40
N GLU A 70 -0.35 16.98 22.57
CA GLU A 70 -1.11 16.68 21.35
C GLU A 70 -0.50 17.42 20.17
N MET A 71 -0.59 16.84 18.98
CA MET A 71 -0.15 17.48 17.74
C MET A 71 -1.19 17.37 16.64
N LEU A 72 -1.15 18.33 15.72
CA LEU A 72 -1.86 18.27 14.45
C LEU A 72 -0.94 17.74 13.36
N VAL A 73 -1.47 16.83 12.55
CA VAL A 73 -0.81 16.32 11.36
C VAL A 73 -1.76 16.37 10.16
N SER A 74 -1.23 16.69 9.00
CA SER A 74 -1.91 16.52 7.72
C SER A 74 -1.60 15.12 7.18
N HIS A 75 -2.64 14.35 6.85
CA HIS A 75 -2.51 12.97 6.39
C HIS A 75 -3.59 12.61 5.37
N ARG A 76 -3.23 11.80 4.37
CA ARG A 76 -4.17 11.23 3.42
C ARG A 76 -4.40 9.75 3.76
N LYS A 77 -5.53 9.47 4.43
CA LYS A 77 -5.93 8.12 4.84
C LYS A 77 -5.98 7.16 3.65
N ALA A 78 -5.74 5.88 3.90
CA ALA A 78 -5.95 4.81 2.92
C ALA A 78 -7.35 4.94 2.26
N GLY A 79 -7.42 4.88 0.92
CA GLY A 79 -8.67 5.05 0.17
C GLY A 79 -9.20 6.49 0.04
N ALA A 80 -8.61 7.47 0.74
CA ALA A 80 -9.00 8.88 0.61
C ALA A 80 -8.25 9.59 -0.55
N ASN A 81 -8.91 10.61 -1.11
CA ASN A 81 -8.36 11.42 -2.21
C ASN A 81 -7.58 12.63 -1.71
N THR A 82 -7.96 13.23 -0.58
CA THR A 82 -7.40 14.47 -0.07
C THR A 82 -6.71 14.29 1.28
N ALA A 83 -5.67 15.09 1.52
CA ALA A 83 -5.03 15.19 2.83
C ALA A 83 -5.90 16.04 3.76
N GLN A 84 -6.14 15.54 4.97
CA GLN A 84 -6.97 16.18 5.98
C GLN A 84 -6.20 16.31 7.29
N ILE A 85 -6.72 17.12 8.22
CA ILE A 85 -6.11 17.34 9.53
C ILE A 85 -6.56 16.26 10.50
N PHE A 86 -5.59 15.70 11.20
CA PHE A 86 -5.77 14.73 12.27
C PHE A 86 -5.10 15.26 13.54
N ARG A 87 -5.68 14.92 14.68
CA ARG A 87 -5.13 15.16 16.01
C ARG A 87 -4.59 13.86 16.60
N ILE A 88 -3.36 13.89 17.11
CA ILE A 88 -2.74 12.74 17.79
C ILE A 88 -2.50 13.13 19.25
N THR A 89 -3.06 12.36 20.18
CA THR A 89 -3.02 12.64 21.62
C THR A 89 -2.06 11.74 22.39
N SER A 90 -1.60 10.64 21.80
CA SER A 90 -0.58 9.76 22.38
C SER A 90 0.24 9.03 21.32
N PRO A 91 1.47 8.58 21.64
CA PRO A 91 2.27 7.79 20.71
C PRO A 91 1.53 6.51 20.29
N LEU A 92 1.65 6.16 19.00
CA LEU A 92 1.05 4.97 18.39
C LEU A 92 -0.50 4.93 18.39
N GLU A 93 -1.15 5.99 18.83
CA GLU A 93 -2.60 6.12 18.75
C GLU A 93 -3.06 6.41 17.31
N GLU A 94 -4.25 5.95 16.94
CA GLU A 94 -4.88 6.38 15.68
C GLU A 94 -5.27 7.85 15.80
N GLY A 95 -4.87 8.68 14.83
CA GLY A 95 -5.21 10.09 14.83
C GLY A 95 -6.73 10.31 14.69
N GLN A 96 -7.28 11.22 15.49
CA GLN A 96 -8.66 11.69 15.35
C GLN A 96 -8.76 12.65 14.16
N GLN A 97 -9.59 12.32 13.16
CA GLN A 97 -9.82 13.19 12.02
C GLN A 97 -10.64 14.42 12.43
N LEU A 98 -10.18 15.63 12.06
CA LEU A 98 -10.84 16.90 12.37
C LEU A 98 -11.49 17.55 11.15
N THR A 99 -11.00 17.26 9.94
CA THR A 99 -11.54 17.79 8.68
C THR A 99 -11.85 16.65 7.69
N ASP A 100 -12.90 16.78 6.89
CA ASP A 100 -13.37 15.74 5.95
C ASP A 100 -13.88 16.30 4.60
N GLY A 101 -13.44 17.52 4.25
CA GLY A 101 -13.90 18.20 3.05
C GLY A 101 -13.46 17.55 1.74
N ILE A 102 -14.12 17.97 0.65
CA ILE A 102 -13.74 17.56 -0.71
C ILE A 102 -12.35 18.08 -1.11
N ASP A 103 -11.93 19.19 -0.51
CA ASP A 103 -10.65 19.84 -0.76
C ASP A 103 -9.63 19.49 0.34
N PRO A 104 -8.33 19.45 0.00
CA PRO A 104 -7.30 19.15 0.98
C PRO A 104 -7.09 20.32 1.94
N VAL A 105 -6.89 20.00 3.22
CA VAL A 105 -6.50 20.97 4.25
C VAL A 105 -5.00 20.83 4.52
N ALA A 106 -4.23 21.76 3.96
CA ALA A 106 -2.76 21.69 3.94
C ALA A 106 -2.09 22.24 5.20
N ARG A 107 -2.77 23.11 5.95
CA ARG A 107 -2.25 23.75 7.15
C ARG A 107 -3.34 23.85 8.19
N ALA A 108 -2.94 23.69 9.45
CA ALA A 108 -3.73 23.99 10.62
C ALA A 108 -2.79 24.40 11.74
N SER A 109 -3.21 25.34 12.58
CA SER A 109 -2.48 25.72 13.79
C SER A 109 -3.44 25.89 14.95
N TYR A 110 -2.96 25.58 16.16
CA TYR A 110 -3.69 25.88 17.37
C TYR A 110 -3.67 27.38 17.64
N GLU A 111 -4.70 27.86 18.34
CA GLU A 111 -4.60 29.13 19.05
C GLU A 111 -3.37 29.09 19.98
N PRO A 112 -2.46 30.08 19.92
CA PRO A 112 -1.11 29.93 20.45
C PRO A 112 -0.99 29.98 21.98
N ARG A 113 -2.01 30.46 22.71
CA ARG A 113 -1.92 30.65 24.18
C ARG A 113 -2.50 29.48 24.96
N THR A 114 -3.65 29.01 24.53
CA THR A 114 -4.54 28.08 25.23
C THR A 114 -4.88 26.88 24.37
N GLY A 115 -4.90 27.02 23.04
CA GLY A 115 -5.20 25.92 22.11
C GLY A 115 -6.69 25.60 22.00
N GLU A 116 -7.57 26.52 22.42
CA GLU A 116 -9.03 26.32 22.46
C GLU A 116 -9.67 26.11 21.08
N TYR A 117 -9.01 26.57 20.02
CA TYR A 117 -9.47 26.38 18.65
C TYR A 117 -8.31 26.19 17.69
N ILE A 118 -8.67 25.76 16.48
CA ILE A 118 -7.75 25.51 15.36
C ILE A 118 -8.15 26.44 14.21
N VAL A 119 -7.15 26.99 13.51
CA VAL A 119 -7.29 27.80 12.29
C VAL A 119 -6.54 27.20 11.13
#